data_AF-A0A150GPG2-F1
#
_entry.id   AF-A0A150GPG2-F1
#
_cell.length_a   1.000
_cell.length_b   1.000
_cell.length_c   1.000
_cell.angle_alpha   90.00
_cell.angle_beta   90.00
_cell.angle_gamma   90.00
#
_symmetry.space_group_name_H-M   'P 1'
#
loop_
_entity.id
_entity.type
_entity.pdbx_description
1 polymer ?
#
loop_
_entity_poly.entity_id
_entity_poly.type
_entity_poly.pdbx_seq_one_letter_code
_entity_poly.pdbx_strand_id
1 'polypeptide(L)'
;MACSASASQAFTIVGGGRVGQAIADMGSGSDVVVGRGQRVEGPPGPIVVCTRNDDLQAVVDATAPERRQDLVFIQNGMLQPWLDARGLGENTQVLVYFAVAKKGDKPTDGKTDVNPEGLTAAYGKHAQAVADRLHSAGLSCKVLGKADFQRAMLEKLVWISAFMLVGAKHKATVGQVEVEHKGEMAALISELCAAGAAELGVGLAGGEVERLLAYARSVAHFPTAVKEHHRVKTVYQ
;
A
#
# COMPACT_ATOMS: atom_id res chain seq x y z
N MET A 1 -2.93 34.39 -19.31
CA MET A 1 -3.28 33.91 -17.96
C MET A 1 -2.29 32.79 -17.65
N ALA A 2 -1.25 33.07 -16.86
CA ALA A 2 -0.22 32.07 -16.54
C ALA A 2 -0.78 31.13 -15.47
N CYS A 3 -0.89 29.84 -15.80
CA CYS A 3 -1.23 28.80 -14.84
C CYS A 3 -0.02 28.67 -13.90
N SER A 4 -0.11 29.18 -12.67
CA SER A 4 0.93 28.90 -11.67
C SER A 4 0.87 27.41 -11.36
N ALA A 5 1.90 26.66 -11.74
CA ALA A 5 2.10 25.32 -11.22
C ALA A 5 2.11 25.42 -9.69
N SER A 6 1.12 24.83 -9.03
CA SER A 6 1.10 24.75 -7.57
C SER A 6 2.39 24.05 -7.15
N ALA A 7 3.19 24.69 -6.30
CA ALA A 7 4.41 24.09 -5.80
C ALA A 7 4.02 22.82 -5.04
N SER A 8 4.59 21.69 -5.44
CA SER A 8 4.25 20.41 -4.81
C SER A 8 4.58 20.44 -3.32
N GLN A 9 3.60 20.09 -2.49
CA GLN A 9 3.68 20.12 -1.02
C GLN A 9 4.84 19.26 -0.51
N ALA A 10 5.72 19.79 0.34
CA ALA A 10 6.82 19.02 0.91
C ALA A 10 6.33 17.94 1.90
N PHE A 11 6.93 16.76 1.85
CA PHE A 11 6.61 15.62 2.73
C PHE A 11 7.73 15.36 3.73
N THR A 12 7.38 14.79 4.88
CA THR A 12 8.31 14.05 5.73
C THR A 12 8.19 12.56 5.37
N ILE A 13 9.30 11.87 5.13
CA ILE A 13 9.31 10.47 4.69
C ILE A 13 10.13 9.65 5.68
N VAL A 14 9.46 8.77 6.44
CA VAL A 14 10.10 7.93 7.45
C VAL A 14 10.52 6.62 6.82
N GLY A 15 11.83 6.43 6.63
CA GLY A 15 12.44 5.24 6.03
C GLY A 15 12.87 5.44 4.57
N GLY A 16 14.17 5.66 4.35
CA GLY A 16 14.81 5.81 3.03
C GLY A 16 15.04 4.50 2.27
N GLY A 17 14.11 3.54 2.39
CA GLY A 17 14.09 2.28 1.65
C GLY A 17 13.78 2.48 0.16
N ARG A 18 13.38 1.41 -0.53
CA ARG A 18 13.03 1.50 -1.97
C ARG A 18 11.82 2.39 -2.20
N VAL A 19 10.74 2.14 -1.47
CA VAL A 19 9.50 2.90 -1.60
C VAL A 19 9.67 4.33 -1.07
N GLY A 20 10.29 4.50 0.10
CA GLY A 20 10.50 5.85 0.65
C GLY A 20 11.40 6.73 -0.21
N GLN A 21 12.47 6.17 -0.79
CA GLN A 21 13.28 6.92 -1.76
C GLN A 21 12.48 7.27 -3.01
N ALA A 22 11.71 6.32 -3.56
CA ALA A 22 10.90 6.59 -4.75
C ALA A 22 9.89 7.73 -4.49
N ILE A 23 9.23 7.76 -3.32
CA ILE A 23 8.30 8.85 -2.97
C ILE A 23 9.04 10.19 -2.84
N ALA A 24 10.25 10.20 -2.27
CA ALA A 24 11.08 11.41 -2.17
C ALA A 24 11.51 11.92 -3.55
N ASP A 25 11.85 11.01 -4.47
CA ASP A 25 12.28 11.34 -5.83
C ASP A 25 11.14 11.91 -6.69
N MET A 26 9.88 11.62 -6.35
CA MET A 26 8.67 12.27 -6.91
C MET A 26 8.40 13.65 -6.29
N GLY A 27 9.15 14.01 -5.26
CA GLY A 27 9.14 15.26 -4.53
C GLY A 27 9.52 16.47 -5.39
N SER A 28 9.30 17.67 -4.83
CA SER A 28 9.86 18.93 -5.36
C SER A 28 11.32 19.16 -4.94
N GLY A 29 11.93 18.21 -4.24
CA GLY A 29 13.28 18.33 -3.66
C GLY A 29 13.34 18.97 -2.27
N SER A 30 12.19 19.36 -1.70
CA SER A 30 12.08 19.93 -0.35
C SER A 30 11.67 18.93 0.73
N ASP A 31 11.61 17.63 0.39
CA ASP A 31 11.20 16.57 1.32
C ASP A 31 12.29 16.28 2.36
N VAL A 32 11.86 15.85 3.55
CA VAL A 32 12.78 15.41 4.62
C VAL A 32 12.69 13.90 4.76
N VAL A 33 13.81 13.19 4.54
CA VAL A 33 13.89 11.74 4.74
C VAL A 33 14.44 11.44 6.14
N VAL A 34 13.64 10.79 6.97
CA VAL A 34 13.94 10.43 8.35
C VAL A 34 14.41 8.97 8.41
N GLY A 35 15.58 8.75 9.01
CA GLY A 35 16.18 7.44 9.22
C GLY A 35 15.74 6.75 10.52
N ARG A 36 16.15 5.49 10.69
CA ARG A 36 15.88 4.72 11.91
C ARG A 36 16.50 5.42 13.14
N GLY A 37 15.71 5.56 14.20
CA GLY A 37 16.15 6.15 15.47
C GLY A 37 16.23 7.69 15.48
N GLN A 38 15.91 8.35 14.37
CA GLN A 38 15.80 9.80 14.32
C GLN A 38 14.41 10.26 14.77
N ARG A 39 14.31 11.50 15.26
CA ARG A 39 13.01 12.13 15.51
C ARG A 39 12.29 12.39 14.19
N VAL A 40 10.97 12.24 14.21
CA VAL A 40 10.14 12.51 13.05
C VAL A 40 9.83 14.01 13.00
N GLU A 41 10.76 14.77 12.44
CA GLU A 41 10.69 16.23 12.28
C GLU A 41 10.80 16.59 10.79
N GLY A 42 10.06 17.61 10.37
CA GLY A 42 10.01 18.03 8.97
C GLY A 42 8.89 19.04 8.70
N PRO A 43 8.67 19.41 7.43
CA PRO A 43 7.74 20.46 7.06
C PRO A 43 6.30 20.15 7.50
N PRO A 44 5.42 21.17 7.58
CA PRO A 44 3.99 20.96 7.73
C PRO A 44 3.45 20.16 6.54
N GLY A 45 2.62 19.15 6.81
CA GLY A 45 2.06 18.29 5.77
C GLY A 45 2.20 16.80 6.09
N PRO A 46 2.06 15.94 5.06
CA PRO A 46 2.06 14.49 5.21
C PRO A 46 3.37 13.93 5.76
N ILE A 47 3.26 12.96 6.66
CA ILE A 47 4.37 12.16 7.16
C ILE A 47 4.20 10.73 6.65
N VAL A 48 4.85 10.39 5.54
CA VAL A 48 4.69 9.08 4.90
C VAL A 48 5.58 8.05 5.58
N VAL A 49 4.97 7.02 6.16
CA VAL A 49 5.65 5.97 6.91
C VAL A 49 6.02 4.84 5.95
N CYS A 50 7.28 4.78 5.54
CA CYS A 50 7.82 3.78 4.60
C CYS A 50 8.64 2.68 5.32
N THR A 51 8.38 2.47 6.62
CA THR A 51 9.01 1.42 7.43
C THR A 51 8.14 0.16 7.48
N ARG A 52 8.74 -0.95 7.95
CA ARG A 52 8.05 -2.22 8.21
C ARG A 52 6.97 -2.10 9.28
N ASN A 53 5.98 -2.99 9.23
CA ASN A 53 4.91 -3.08 10.21
C ASN A 53 5.45 -3.17 11.67
N ASP A 54 6.49 -3.97 11.90
CA ASP A 54 7.12 -4.12 13.23
C ASP A 54 7.80 -2.85 13.76
N ASP A 55 8.13 -1.92 12.86
CA ASP A 55 8.79 -0.66 13.20
C ASP A 55 7.75 0.48 13.45
N LEU A 56 6.45 0.26 13.20
CA LEU A 56 5.42 1.31 13.26
C LEU A 56 5.29 1.96 14.63
N GLN A 57 5.37 1.19 15.72
CA GLN A 57 5.25 1.74 17.07
C GLN A 57 6.38 2.75 17.34
N ALA A 58 7.60 2.42 16.95
CA ALA A 58 8.75 3.32 17.12
C ALA A 58 8.58 4.63 16.33
N VAL A 59 7.94 4.58 15.16
CA VAL A 59 7.63 5.79 14.39
C VAL A 59 6.59 6.66 15.11
N VAL A 60 5.52 6.05 15.65
CA VAL A 60 4.49 6.77 16.42
C VAL A 60 5.10 7.42 17.67
N ASP A 61 5.98 6.71 18.37
CA ASP A 61 6.65 7.21 19.58
C ASP A 61 7.63 8.34 19.27
N ALA A 62 8.33 8.27 18.13
CA ALA A 62 9.24 9.30 17.65
C ALA A 62 8.53 10.51 16.99
N THR A 63 7.20 10.45 16.82
CA THR A 63 6.38 11.54 16.27
C THR A 63 5.72 12.32 17.39
N ALA A 64 5.90 13.65 17.37
CA ALA A 64 5.26 14.54 18.34
C ALA A 64 3.73 14.35 18.36
N PRO A 65 3.07 14.31 19.52
CA PRO A 65 1.64 14.00 19.63
C PRO A 65 0.75 14.82 18.68
N GLU A 66 1.01 16.11 18.57
CA GLU A 66 0.32 17.08 17.71
C GLU A 66 0.65 16.95 16.22
N ARG A 67 1.54 16.04 15.84
CA ARG A 67 1.85 15.68 14.44
C ARG A 67 1.37 14.27 14.09
N ARG A 68 0.89 13.47 15.05
CA ARG A 68 0.48 12.08 14.81
C ARG A 68 -0.67 11.98 13.83
N GLN A 69 -1.59 12.95 13.79
CA GLN A 69 -2.67 12.98 12.79
C GLN A 69 -2.17 13.17 11.34
N ASP A 70 -0.89 13.54 11.16
CA ASP A 70 -0.28 13.70 9.84
C ASP A 70 0.44 12.45 9.34
N LEU A 71 0.50 11.39 10.16
CA LEU A 71 1.04 10.10 9.73
C LEU A 71 0.16 9.49 8.63
N VAL A 72 0.84 9.08 7.56
CA VAL A 72 0.28 8.39 6.40
C VAL A 72 0.85 6.97 6.36
N PHE A 73 0.00 5.99 6.55
CA PHE A 73 0.38 4.57 6.60
C PHE A 73 0.22 3.93 5.22
N ILE A 74 1.30 3.33 4.70
CA ILE A 74 1.32 2.73 3.35
C ILE A 74 1.61 1.22 3.38
N GLN A 75 1.54 0.63 4.56
CA GLN A 75 1.90 -0.76 4.83
C GLN A 75 0.97 -1.76 4.14
N ASN A 76 1.46 -2.99 3.99
CA ASN A 76 0.62 -4.11 3.60
C ASN A 76 -0.12 -4.68 4.82
N GLY A 77 -1.29 -5.28 4.57
CA GLY A 77 -2.18 -5.81 5.60
C GLY A 77 -3.32 -4.86 5.94
N MET A 78 -4.16 -5.26 6.89
CA MET A 78 -5.28 -4.45 7.39
C MET A 78 -4.90 -3.85 8.75
N LEU A 79 -4.43 -2.59 8.73
CA LEU A 79 -3.93 -1.91 9.92
C LEU A 79 -5.01 -1.34 10.83
N GLN A 80 -6.26 -1.27 10.38
CA GLN A 80 -7.34 -0.57 11.09
C GLN A 80 -7.44 -0.96 12.58
N PRO A 81 -7.47 -2.25 12.98
CA PRO A 81 -7.55 -2.60 14.40
C PRO A 81 -6.35 -2.08 15.22
N TRP A 82 -5.14 -2.09 14.63
CA TRP A 82 -3.93 -1.58 15.27
C TRP A 82 -3.95 -0.06 15.42
N LEU A 83 -4.49 0.65 14.42
CA LEU A 83 -4.64 2.10 14.41
C LEU A 83 -5.71 2.56 15.41
N ASP A 84 -6.86 1.91 15.43
CA ASP A 84 -7.97 2.22 16.35
C ASP A 84 -7.53 2.10 17.81
N ALA A 85 -6.82 1.02 18.15
CA ALA A 85 -6.29 0.79 19.49
C ALA A 85 -5.30 1.87 19.98
N ARG A 86 -4.83 2.76 19.09
CA ARG A 86 -3.88 3.84 19.37
C ARG A 86 -4.47 5.23 19.17
N GLY A 87 -5.76 5.33 18.87
CA GLY A 87 -6.40 6.61 18.53
C GLY A 87 -5.94 7.18 17.18
N LEU A 88 -5.44 6.32 16.27
CA LEU A 88 -4.97 6.68 14.93
C LEU A 88 -5.94 6.19 13.83
N GLY A 89 -7.15 5.77 14.20
CA GLY A 89 -8.11 5.15 13.28
C GLY A 89 -8.52 6.01 12.08
N GLU A 90 -8.47 7.33 12.23
CA GLU A 90 -8.81 8.31 11.18
C GLU A 90 -7.58 8.84 10.43
N ASN A 91 -6.39 8.28 10.70
CA ASN A 91 -5.19 8.63 9.96
C ASN A 91 -5.30 8.23 8.49
N THR A 92 -4.48 8.90 7.67
CA THR A 92 -4.44 8.61 6.25
C THR A 92 -3.83 7.23 6.01
N GLN A 93 -4.45 6.44 5.16
CA GLN A 93 -3.96 5.13 4.74
C GLN A 93 -3.87 5.07 3.21
N VAL A 94 -2.87 4.34 2.71
CA VAL A 94 -2.64 4.18 1.26
C VAL A 94 -2.36 2.71 0.95
N LEU A 95 -3.22 2.14 0.12
CA LEU A 95 -3.07 0.80 -0.44
C LEU A 95 -2.18 0.90 -1.67
N VAL A 96 -0.87 0.74 -1.51
CA VAL A 96 0.10 0.82 -2.62
C VAL A 96 0.01 -0.41 -3.54
N TYR A 97 -0.17 -0.19 -4.85
CA TYR A 97 -0.12 -1.23 -5.88
C TYR A 97 0.98 -1.01 -6.93
N PHE A 98 1.89 -0.06 -6.70
CA PHE A 98 3.09 0.09 -7.53
C PHE A 98 4.26 -0.74 -6.97
N ALA A 99 5.18 -1.09 -7.86
CA ALA A 99 6.37 -1.85 -7.54
C ALA A 99 7.65 -1.03 -7.78
N VAL A 100 8.59 -1.08 -6.82
CA VAL A 100 9.96 -0.57 -6.99
C VAL A 100 10.92 -1.74 -6.93
N ALA A 101 11.47 -2.14 -8.08
CA ALA A 101 12.32 -3.32 -8.17
C ALA A 101 13.61 -3.14 -7.33
N LYS A 102 14.34 -2.05 -7.58
CA LYS A 102 15.56 -1.68 -6.85
C LYS A 102 15.53 -0.20 -6.46
N LYS A 103 16.35 0.18 -5.47
CA LYS A 103 16.41 1.57 -5.00
C LYS A 103 16.92 2.45 -6.15
N GLY A 104 16.20 3.55 -6.43
CA GLY A 104 16.48 4.46 -7.54
C GLY A 104 15.78 4.09 -8.86
N ASP A 105 15.14 2.92 -8.95
CA ASP A 105 14.32 2.59 -10.11
C ASP A 105 13.03 3.40 -10.09
N LYS A 106 12.55 3.78 -11.29
CA LYS A 106 11.20 4.32 -11.43
C LYS A 106 10.17 3.26 -11.04
N PRO A 107 9.14 3.60 -10.25
CA PRO A 107 8.11 2.63 -9.91
C PRO A 107 7.31 2.21 -11.14
N THR A 108 6.87 0.96 -11.14
CA THR A 108 5.92 0.42 -12.11
C THR A 108 4.52 0.46 -11.50
N ASP A 109 3.58 1.09 -12.19
CA ASP A 109 2.18 1.20 -11.75
C ASP A 109 1.46 -0.16 -11.73
N GLY A 110 0.50 -0.31 -10.84
CA GLY A 110 -0.32 -1.52 -10.66
C GLY A 110 -1.53 -1.58 -11.58
N LYS A 111 -1.47 -0.97 -12.76
CA LYS A 111 -2.54 -1.02 -13.76
C LYS A 111 -2.64 -2.40 -14.39
N THR A 112 -3.86 -2.85 -14.65
CA THR A 112 -4.13 -4.15 -15.26
C THR A 112 -5.08 -3.98 -16.45
N ASP A 113 -5.29 -5.06 -17.19
CA ASP A 113 -6.32 -5.16 -18.24
C ASP A 113 -7.74 -4.98 -17.70
N VAL A 114 -7.99 -5.38 -16.44
CA VAL A 114 -9.29 -5.25 -15.77
C VAL A 114 -9.43 -3.92 -15.02
N ASN A 115 -8.32 -3.31 -14.60
CA ASN A 115 -8.27 -2.02 -13.90
C ASN A 115 -7.25 -1.09 -14.57
N PRO A 116 -7.56 -0.56 -15.78
CA PRO A 116 -6.68 0.36 -16.50
C PRO A 116 -6.49 1.71 -15.77
N GLU A 117 -7.42 2.05 -14.88
CA GLU A 117 -7.33 3.21 -13.99
C GLU A 117 -6.41 2.99 -12.78
N GLY A 118 -6.02 1.72 -12.52
CA GLY A 118 -5.11 1.32 -11.46
C GLY A 118 -5.76 0.99 -10.11
N LEU A 119 -5.01 0.31 -9.26
CA LEU A 119 -5.49 -0.25 -7.99
C LEU A 119 -5.05 0.53 -6.75
N THR A 120 -4.04 1.39 -6.87
CA THR A 120 -3.56 2.18 -5.72
C THR A 120 -4.69 3.09 -5.23
N ALA A 121 -4.95 3.08 -3.93
CA ALA A 121 -6.02 3.86 -3.31
C ALA A 121 -5.57 4.52 -2.01
N ALA A 122 -6.08 5.71 -1.72
CA ALA A 122 -5.80 6.47 -0.52
C ALA A 122 -7.12 6.93 0.16
N TYR A 123 -7.10 6.99 1.48
CA TYR A 123 -8.19 7.51 2.31
C TYR A 123 -7.64 8.37 3.44
N GLY A 124 -8.37 9.39 3.86
CA GLY A 124 -8.06 10.23 5.02
C GLY A 124 -7.52 11.62 4.66
N LYS A 125 -7.14 12.37 5.70
CA LYS A 125 -6.75 13.80 5.65
C LYS A 125 -5.77 14.16 4.52
N HIS A 126 -4.76 13.33 4.30
CA HIS A 126 -3.65 13.58 3.35
C HIS A 126 -3.78 12.79 2.05
N ALA A 127 -4.93 12.13 1.81
CA ALA A 127 -5.11 11.25 0.65
C ALA A 127 -4.90 11.97 -0.68
N GLN A 128 -5.45 13.18 -0.84
CA GLN A 128 -5.29 13.96 -2.06
C GLN A 128 -3.83 14.36 -2.31
N ALA A 129 -3.11 14.80 -1.28
CA ALA A 129 -1.70 15.16 -1.41
C ALA A 129 -0.85 13.96 -1.88
N VAL A 130 -1.11 12.77 -1.33
CA VAL A 130 -0.44 11.55 -1.77
C VAL A 130 -0.85 11.17 -3.20
N ALA A 131 -2.13 11.30 -3.56
CA ALA A 131 -2.58 11.03 -4.91
C ALA A 131 -1.91 11.96 -5.93
N ASP A 132 -1.85 13.26 -5.65
CA ASP A 132 -1.19 14.26 -6.50
C ASP A 132 0.31 13.96 -6.69
N ARG A 133 0.99 13.55 -5.61
CA ARG A 133 2.39 13.08 -5.63
C ARG A 133 2.58 11.88 -6.54
N LEU A 134 1.67 10.91 -6.51
CA LEU A 134 1.75 9.71 -7.35
C LEU A 134 1.41 10.04 -8.81
N HIS A 135 0.39 10.87 -9.05
CA HIS A 135 -0.02 11.29 -10.39
C HIS A 135 1.07 12.10 -11.09
N SER A 136 1.79 12.98 -10.39
CA SER A 136 2.91 13.75 -10.96
C SER A 136 4.05 12.85 -11.45
N ALA A 137 4.16 11.65 -10.90
CA ALA A 137 5.11 10.62 -11.28
C ALA A 137 4.58 9.64 -12.34
N GLY A 138 3.36 9.86 -12.84
CA GLY A 138 2.70 8.99 -13.81
C GLY A 138 2.09 7.71 -13.22
N LEU A 139 1.97 7.61 -11.90
CA LEU A 139 1.35 6.48 -11.21
C LEU A 139 -0.14 6.75 -10.94
N SER A 140 -0.94 5.70 -10.94
CA SER A 140 -2.34 5.76 -10.51
C SER A 140 -2.47 5.93 -9.00
N CYS A 141 -3.52 6.63 -8.58
CA CYS A 141 -4.00 6.66 -7.21
C CYS A 141 -5.44 7.16 -7.17
N LYS A 142 -6.34 6.41 -6.52
CA LYS A 142 -7.73 6.81 -6.26
C LYS A 142 -7.84 7.40 -4.87
N VAL A 143 -8.54 8.52 -4.70
CA VAL A 143 -8.99 8.98 -3.38
C VAL A 143 -10.39 8.44 -3.15
N LEU A 144 -10.53 7.59 -2.13
CA LEU A 144 -11.78 6.88 -1.84
C LEU A 144 -12.43 7.36 -0.54
N GLY A 145 -13.75 7.21 -0.45
CA GLY A 145 -14.46 7.29 0.82
C GLY A 145 -14.21 6.07 1.71
N LYS A 146 -14.53 6.16 3.00
CA LYS A 146 -14.21 5.14 4.01
C LYS A 146 -14.68 3.73 3.63
N ALA A 147 -15.95 3.58 3.23
CA ALA A 147 -16.52 2.29 2.86
C ALA A 147 -15.83 1.68 1.64
N ASP A 148 -15.57 2.48 0.61
CA ASP A 148 -14.92 2.03 -0.63
C ASP A 148 -13.45 1.66 -0.38
N PHE A 149 -12.76 2.43 0.47
CA PHE A 149 -11.40 2.14 0.91
C PHE A 149 -11.34 0.83 1.71
N GLN A 150 -12.30 0.58 2.61
CA GLN A 150 -12.38 -0.68 3.36
C GLN A 150 -12.58 -1.88 2.43
N ARG A 151 -13.40 -1.75 1.38
CA ARG A 151 -13.54 -2.80 0.34
C ARG A 151 -12.23 -3.04 -0.41
N ALA A 152 -11.55 -1.98 -0.85
CA ALA A 152 -10.26 -2.09 -1.52
C ALA A 152 -9.18 -2.72 -0.59
N MET A 153 -9.20 -2.38 0.70
CA MET A 153 -8.30 -2.93 1.70
C MET A 153 -8.54 -4.42 1.92
N LEU A 154 -9.81 -4.84 1.97
CA LEU A 154 -10.18 -6.25 2.02
C LEU A 154 -9.67 -7.00 0.77
N GLU A 155 -9.93 -6.51 -0.44
CA GLU A 155 -9.45 -7.14 -1.67
C GLU A 155 -7.92 -7.28 -1.67
N LYS A 156 -7.19 -6.23 -1.24
CA LYS A 156 -5.73 -6.29 -1.11
C LYS A 156 -5.27 -7.34 -0.10
N LEU A 157 -5.92 -7.41 1.06
CA LEU A 157 -5.62 -8.40 2.09
C LEU A 157 -5.86 -9.81 1.57
N VAL A 158 -7.01 -10.06 0.93
CA VAL A 158 -7.35 -11.36 0.34
C VAL A 158 -6.33 -11.75 -0.71
N TRP A 159 -5.92 -10.82 -1.58
CA TRP A 159 -4.91 -11.09 -2.60
C TRP A 159 -3.59 -11.55 -1.98
N ILE A 160 -3.05 -10.80 -1.02
CA ILE A 160 -1.78 -11.14 -0.37
C ILE A 160 -1.92 -12.49 0.35
N SER A 161 -2.97 -12.68 1.15
CA SER A 161 -3.18 -13.90 1.91
C SER A 161 -3.29 -15.13 1.00
N ALA A 162 -4.11 -15.08 -0.04
CA ALA A 162 -4.35 -16.21 -0.92
C ALA A 162 -3.12 -16.56 -1.77
N PHE A 163 -2.53 -15.58 -2.47
CA PHE A 163 -1.40 -15.84 -3.35
C PHE A 163 -0.15 -16.27 -2.60
N MET A 164 0.12 -15.67 -1.43
CA MET A 164 1.29 -16.07 -0.63
C MET A 164 1.11 -17.46 -0.04
N LEU A 165 -0.09 -17.81 0.43
CA LEU A 165 -0.38 -19.13 1.00
C LEU A 165 -0.32 -20.24 -0.05
N VAL A 166 -1.09 -20.10 -1.13
CA VAL A 166 -1.18 -21.13 -2.19
C VAL A 166 0.16 -21.28 -2.89
N GLY A 167 0.85 -20.17 -3.16
CA GLY A 167 2.16 -20.24 -3.76
C GLY A 167 3.21 -20.88 -2.84
N ALA A 168 3.19 -20.60 -1.54
CA ALA A 168 4.12 -21.26 -0.60
C ALA A 168 3.85 -22.77 -0.50
N LYS A 169 2.58 -23.17 -0.48
CA LYS A 169 2.16 -24.59 -0.52
C LYS A 169 2.72 -25.31 -1.74
N HIS A 170 2.66 -24.68 -2.92
CA HIS A 170 3.08 -25.28 -4.19
C HIS A 170 4.50 -24.91 -4.62
N LYS A 171 5.23 -24.11 -3.81
CA LYS A 171 6.56 -23.55 -4.14
C LYS A 171 6.59 -22.83 -5.49
N ALA A 172 5.52 -22.07 -5.76
CA ALA A 172 5.24 -21.45 -7.05
C ALA A 172 5.44 -19.92 -7.01
N THR A 173 5.76 -19.32 -8.14
CA THR A 173 5.66 -17.87 -8.34
C THR A 173 4.19 -17.43 -8.42
N VAL A 174 3.93 -16.13 -8.31
CA VAL A 174 2.56 -15.58 -8.43
C VAL A 174 1.90 -15.99 -9.75
N GLY A 175 2.65 -15.96 -10.86
CA GLY A 175 2.14 -16.35 -12.18
C GLY A 175 1.85 -17.85 -12.29
N GLN A 176 2.70 -18.70 -11.72
CA GLN A 176 2.45 -20.14 -11.66
C GLN A 176 1.19 -20.45 -10.84
N VAL A 177 0.97 -19.74 -9.72
CA VAL A 177 -0.27 -19.87 -8.95
C VAL A 177 -1.50 -19.47 -9.78
N GLU A 178 -1.42 -18.38 -10.53
CA GLU A 178 -2.52 -17.88 -11.37
C GLU A 178 -2.90 -18.87 -12.49
N VAL A 179 -1.93 -19.54 -13.10
CA VAL A 179 -2.13 -20.46 -14.23
C VAL A 179 -2.41 -21.90 -13.76
N GLU A 180 -1.59 -22.45 -12.90
CA GLU A 180 -1.58 -23.88 -12.55
C GLU A 180 -2.54 -24.22 -11.41
N HIS A 181 -2.90 -23.24 -10.58
CA HIS A 181 -3.73 -23.42 -9.38
C HIS A 181 -4.98 -22.52 -9.36
N LYS A 182 -5.46 -22.10 -10.53
CA LYS A 182 -6.58 -21.15 -10.68
C LYS A 182 -7.85 -21.56 -9.93
N GLY A 183 -8.20 -22.85 -9.94
CA GLY A 183 -9.38 -23.37 -9.24
C GLY A 183 -9.29 -23.24 -7.72
N GLU A 184 -8.15 -23.64 -7.15
CA GLU A 184 -7.87 -23.48 -5.71
C GLU A 184 -7.85 -21.99 -5.32
N MET A 185 -7.21 -21.15 -6.14
CA MET A 185 -7.19 -19.70 -5.92
C MET A 185 -8.57 -19.07 -5.96
N ALA A 186 -9.41 -19.42 -6.94
CA ALA A 186 -10.76 -18.87 -7.05
C ALA A 186 -11.65 -19.27 -5.87
N ALA A 187 -11.52 -20.52 -5.40
CA ALA A 187 -12.24 -21.00 -4.21
C ALA A 187 -11.79 -20.24 -2.95
N LEU A 188 -10.48 -20.12 -2.72
CA LEU A 188 -9.93 -19.45 -1.55
C LEU A 188 -10.23 -17.94 -1.55
N ILE A 189 -10.11 -17.26 -2.70
CA ILE A 189 -10.47 -15.84 -2.82
C ILE A 189 -11.95 -15.65 -2.48
N SER A 190 -12.84 -16.49 -3.05
CA SER A 190 -14.29 -16.40 -2.78
C SER A 190 -14.60 -16.57 -1.29
N GLU A 191 -13.98 -17.56 -0.64
CA GLU A 191 -14.15 -17.82 0.80
C GLU A 191 -13.67 -16.63 1.65
N LEU A 192 -12.45 -16.15 1.41
CA LEU A 192 -11.87 -15.05 2.18
C LEU A 192 -12.61 -13.72 1.95
N CYS A 193 -13.05 -13.44 0.72
CA CYS A 193 -13.88 -12.27 0.43
C CYS A 193 -15.22 -12.35 1.17
N ALA A 194 -15.91 -13.50 1.15
CA ALA A 194 -17.18 -13.66 1.83
C ALA A 194 -17.04 -13.48 3.36
N ALA A 195 -16.06 -14.14 3.97
CA ALA A 195 -15.81 -14.05 5.41
C ALA A 195 -15.38 -12.63 5.82
N GLY A 196 -14.44 -12.03 5.10
CA GLY A 196 -13.95 -10.68 5.40
C GLY A 196 -15.01 -9.59 5.17
N ALA A 197 -15.85 -9.75 4.14
CA ALA A 197 -16.96 -8.84 3.91
C ALA A 197 -17.99 -8.87 5.05
N ALA A 198 -18.32 -10.08 5.54
CA ALA A 198 -19.22 -10.26 6.68
C ALA A 198 -18.65 -9.64 7.96
N GLU A 199 -17.36 -9.87 8.26
CA GLU A 199 -16.69 -9.31 9.44
C GLU A 199 -16.63 -7.77 9.40
N LEU A 200 -16.34 -7.20 8.24
CA LEU A 200 -16.21 -5.74 8.09
C LEU A 200 -17.56 -5.03 7.89
N GLY A 201 -18.65 -5.77 7.69
CA GLY A 201 -19.95 -5.20 7.34
C GLY A 201 -19.95 -4.44 6.01
N VAL A 202 -19.12 -4.86 5.04
CA VAL A 202 -19.04 -4.25 3.71
C VAL A 202 -19.65 -5.14 2.64
N GLY A 203 -20.28 -4.54 1.62
CA GLY A 203 -20.76 -5.28 0.45
C GLY A 203 -19.61 -5.63 -0.50
N LEU A 204 -19.73 -6.74 -1.24
CA LEU A 204 -18.85 -7.06 -2.37
C LEU A 204 -19.45 -6.49 -3.66
N ALA A 205 -18.61 -6.07 -4.60
CA ALA A 205 -19.04 -5.47 -5.86
C ALA A 205 -19.21 -6.50 -6.99
N GLY A 206 -18.77 -7.75 -6.76
CA GLY A 206 -18.66 -8.78 -7.78
C GLY A 206 -17.37 -8.61 -8.60
N GLY A 207 -16.87 -9.72 -9.17
CA GLY A 207 -15.67 -9.72 -10.01
C GLY A 207 -14.34 -9.69 -9.25
N GLU A 208 -14.36 -9.92 -7.93
CA GLU A 208 -13.18 -9.92 -7.06
C GLU A 208 -12.14 -10.92 -7.57
N VAL A 209 -12.55 -12.16 -7.85
CA VAL A 209 -11.66 -13.22 -8.37
C VAL A 209 -10.97 -12.75 -9.66
N GLU A 210 -11.70 -12.19 -10.61
CA GLU A 210 -11.14 -11.73 -11.88
C GLU A 210 -10.13 -10.60 -11.68
N ARG A 211 -10.47 -9.58 -10.89
CA ARG A 211 -9.57 -8.46 -10.56
C ARG A 211 -8.29 -8.93 -9.88
N LEU A 212 -8.42 -9.83 -8.90
CA LEU A 212 -7.29 -10.34 -8.14
C LEU A 212 -6.35 -11.20 -8.98
N LEU A 213 -6.89 -12.03 -9.87
CA LEU A 213 -6.09 -12.77 -10.86
C LEU A 213 -5.44 -11.82 -11.88
N ALA A 214 -6.13 -10.76 -12.30
CA ALA A 214 -5.58 -9.75 -13.21
C ALA A 214 -4.37 -9.04 -12.63
N TYR A 215 -4.43 -8.65 -11.35
CA TYR A 215 -3.27 -8.10 -10.68
C TYR A 215 -2.13 -9.13 -10.59
N ALA A 216 -2.43 -10.40 -10.32
CA ALA A 216 -1.40 -11.44 -10.28
C ALA A 216 -0.58 -11.55 -11.57
N ARG A 217 -1.21 -11.36 -12.73
CA ARG A 217 -0.51 -11.35 -14.03
C ARG A 217 0.50 -10.21 -14.16
N SER A 218 0.23 -9.03 -13.61
CA SER A 218 1.17 -7.89 -13.66
C SER A 218 2.41 -8.12 -12.79
N VAL A 219 2.31 -8.99 -11.79
CA VAL A 219 3.36 -9.36 -10.84
C VAL A 219 3.74 -10.85 -10.93
N ALA A 220 3.57 -11.48 -12.10
CA ALA A 220 3.68 -12.92 -12.29
C ALA A 220 5.04 -13.52 -11.85
N HIS A 221 6.13 -12.78 -12.05
CA HIS A 221 7.49 -13.24 -11.76
C HIS A 221 7.87 -13.21 -10.26
N PHE A 222 7.03 -12.62 -9.40
CA PHE A 222 7.36 -12.51 -7.98
C PHE A 222 7.28 -13.86 -7.27
N PRO A 223 8.24 -14.14 -6.36
CA PRO A 223 8.16 -15.32 -5.53
C PRO A 223 7.01 -15.18 -4.53
N THR A 224 6.37 -16.29 -4.21
CA THR A 224 5.42 -16.36 -3.10
C THR A 224 6.14 -16.87 -1.85
N ALA A 225 5.74 -16.38 -0.69
CA ALA A 225 6.23 -16.88 0.58
C ALA A 225 5.28 -16.49 1.70
N VAL A 226 4.95 -17.45 2.57
CA VAL A 226 4.42 -17.16 3.89
C VAL A 226 5.62 -16.85 4.78
N LYS A 227 5.94 -15.57 4.95
CA LYS A 227 7.08 -15.16 5.77
C LYS A 227 6.62 -14.89 7.20
N GLU A 228 7.25 -15.55 8.16
CA GLU A 228 7.48 -14.93 9.47
C GLU A 228 8.50 -13.80 9.29
N HIS A 229 8.27 -12.66 9.95
CA HIS A 229 8.91 -11.37 9.68
C HIS A 229 10.42 -11.30 9.94
N HIS A 230 11.12 -12.42 10.17
CA HIS A 230 12.48 -12.39 10.71
C HIS A 230 13.62 -12.55 9.71
N ARG A 231 13.45 -13.24 8.56
CA ARG A 231 14.55 -13.33 7.57
C ARG A 231 14.04 -13.64 6.17
N VAL A 232 13.94 -12.62 5.31
CA VAL A 232 14.30 -12.61 3.86
C VAL A 232 14.01 -11.20 3.33
N LYS A 233 15.06 -10.50 2.87
CA LYS A 233 14.96 -9.25 2.10
C LYS A 233 14.01 -9.48 0.90
N THR A 234 13.07 -8.56 0.67
CA THR A 234 12.06 -8.53 -0.42
C THR A 234 10.75 -9.28 -0.17
N VAL A 235 9.72 -8.58 0.32
CA VAL A 235 8.47 -8.29 -0.41
C VAL A 235 8.06 -6.88 0.02
N TYR A 236 8.03 -5.96 -0.95
CA TYR A 236 7.62 -4.55 -0.89
C TYR A 236 7.32 -3.92 0.48
N GLN A 237 8.38 -3.54 1.21
CA GLN A 237 8.56 -2.24 1.87
C GLN A 237 10.05 -1.86 1.73
#